data_AF-A0A973TM29-F1
#
_entry.id   AF-A0A973TM29-F1
#
_cell.length_a   1.000
_cell.length_b   1.000
_cell.length_c   1.000
_cell.angle_alpha   90.00
_cell.angle_beta   90.00
_cell.angle_gamma   90.00
#
_symmetry.space_group_name_H-M   'P 1'
#
loop_
_entity.id
_entity.type
_entity.pdbx_description
1 polymer ?
#
loop_
_entity_poly.entity_id
_entity_poly.type
_entity_poly.pdbx_seq_one_letter_code
_entity_poly.pdbx_strand_id
1 'polypeptide(L)' 'MYSPTFRPVLSPCVGVCRLDEQGVLCLGCRRTTAEIARWGQMSDDERLRMMEVVLPMRESLAEQ' A
#
# COMPACT_ATOMS: atom_id res chain seq x y z
N MET A 1 28.36 5.35 -12.54
CA MET A 1 27.79 4.33 -11.65
C MET A 1 26.27 4.36 -11.88
N TYR A 2 25.76 3.48 -12.74
CA TYR A 2 24.38 3.54 -13.22
C TYR A 2 23.46 2.99 -12.13
N SER A 3 22.84 3.90 -11.37
CA SER A 3 21.72 3.55 -10.50
C SER A 3 20.61 3.02 -11.42
N PRO A 4 20.16 1.76 -11.26
CA PRO A 4 19.12 1.24 -12.11
C PRO A 4 17.90 2.15 -11.94
N THR A 5 17.44 2.67 -13.07
CA THR A 5 16.20 3.45 -13.18
C THR A 5 15.08 2.63 -12.56
N PHE A 6 14.65 3.07 -11.39
CA PHE A 6 13.47 2.61 -10.68
C PHE A 6 12.28 2.59 -11.65
N ARG A 7 11.80 1.39 -12.00
CA ARG A 7 10.54 1.17 -12.69
C ARG A 7 9.55 0.59 -11.69
N PRO A 8 8.29 1.03 -11.78
CA PRO A 8 7.44 1.30 -10.63
C PRO A 8 7.19 0.00 -9.89
N VAL A 9 7.77 -0.11 -8.71
CA VAL A 9 7.28 -1.09 -7.75
C VAL A 9 5.80 -0.72 -7.61
N LEU A 10 4.89 -1.63 -7.99
CA LEU A 10 3.42 -1.51 -7.87
C LEU A 10 2.97 -1.30 -6.41
N SER A 11 3.84 -0.83 -5.52
CA SER A 11 3.53 -0.56 -4.13
C SER A 11 3.01 0.86 -4.02
N PRO A 12 1.84 1.05 -3.39
CA PRO A 12 1.31 2.38 -3.03
C PRO A 12 2.09 3.01 -1.85
N CYS A 13 3.30 2.52 -1.56
CA CYS A 13 4.09 2.98 -0.43
C CYS A 13 4.78 4.31 -0.77
N VAL A 14 4.36 5.37 -0.08
CA VAL A 14 4.96 6.71 -0.18
C VAL A 14 6.19 6.89 0.73
N GLY A 15 6.72 5.79 1.31
CA GLY A 15 7.85 5.84 2.25
C GLY A 15 7.50 6.30 3.67
N VAL A 16 6.22 6.52 3.95
CA VAL A 16 5.72 6.90 5.29
C VAL A 16 5.09 5.68 5.95
N CYS A 17 5.71 5.16 7.01
CA CYS A 17 5.18 4.09 7.84
C CYS A 17 4.65 4.67 9.15
N ARG A 18 3.44 5.21 9.12
CA ARG A 18 2.73 5.72 10.31
C ARG A 18 1.37 5.06 10.35
N LEU A 19 1.00 4.43 11.46
CA LEU A 19 -0.31 3.83 11.63
C LEU A 19 -1.34 4.87 12.10
N ASP A 20 -2.62 4.60 11.87
CA ASP A 20 -3.72 5.38 12.43
C ASP A 20 -3.81 5.22 13.96
N GLU A 21 -4.70 5.97 14.60
CA GLU A 21 -4.90 5.94 16.06
C GLU A 21 -5.28 4.54 16.58
N GLN A 22 -5.94 3.71 15.77
CA GLN A 22 -6.24 2.32 16.10
C GLN A 22 -5.08 1.35 15.82
N GLY A 23 -4.01 1.81 15.17
CA GLY A 23 -2.86 0.98 14.82
C GLY A 23 -3.14 -0.04 13.70
N VAL A 24 -4.26 0.10 12.98
CA VAL A 24 -4.72 -0.92 12.02
C VAL A 24 -4.26 -0.60 10.62
N LEU A 25 -4.32 0.67 10.20
CA LEU A 25 -4.02 1.10 8.84
C LEU A 25 -2.85 2.09 8.81
N CYS A 26 -1.99 2.00 7.80
CA CYS A 26 -0.98 3.01 7.54
C CYS A 26 -1.63 4.29 7.00
N LEU A 27 -1.36 5.45 7.60
CA LEU A 27 -1.84 6.75 7.15
C LEU A 27 -1.26 7.16 5.79
N GLY A 28 -0.07 6.65 5.43
CA GLY A 28 0.57 6.96 4.15
C GLY A 28 0.04 6.13 2.98
N CYS A 29 -0.01 4.81 3.15
CA CYS A 29 -0.40 3.89 2.07
C CYS A 29 -1.76 3.21 2.26
N ARG A 30 -2.47 3.48 3.36
CA ARG A 30 -3.81 2.93 3.68
C ARG A 30 -3.88 1.40 3.72
N ARG A 31 -2.74 0.75 3.99
CA ARG A 31 -2.59 -0.70 4.13
C ARG A 31 -2.38 -1.09 5.58
N THR A 32 -2.89 -2.25 5.94
CA THR A 32 -2.65 -2.86 7.25
C THR A 32 -1.23 -3.41 7.34
N THR A 33 -0.71 -3.53 8.55
CA THR A 33 0.61 -4.14 8.81
C THR A 33 0.70 -5.56 8.26
N ALA A 34 -0.40 -6.33 8.33
CA ALA A 34 -0.49 -7.66 7.75
C ALA A 34 -0.38 -7.64 6.22
N GLU A 35 -1.03 -6.68 5.55
CA GLU A 35 -0.93 -6.48 4.09
C GLU A 35 0.47 -6.05 3.66
N ILE A 36 1.12 -5.18 4.44
CA ILE A 36 2.50 -4.76 4.19
C ILE A 36 3.44 -5.98 4.32
N ALA A 37 3.29 -6.78 5.37
CA ALA A 37 4.10 -7.97 5.61
C ALA A 37 3.95 -9.02 4.50
N ARG A 38 2.71 -9.26 4.02
CA ARG A 38 2.44 -10.25 2.96
C ARG A 38 2.60 -9.69 1.54
N TRP A 39 2.93 -8.41 1.36
CA TRP A 39 3.00 -7.79 0.04
C TRP A 39 3.99 -8.45 -0.91
N GLY A 40 5.16 -8.84 -0.39
CA GLY A 40 6.16 -9.60 -1.16
C GLY A 40 5.66 -10.98 -1.60
N GLN A 41 4.72 -11.56 -0.85
CA GLN A 41 4.14 -12.88 -1.09
C GLN A 41 2.86 -12.84 -1.95
N MET A 42 2.24 -11.68 -2.11
CA MET A 42 1.05 -11.51 -2.94
C MET A 42 1.35 -11.69 -4.42
N SER A 43 0.43 -12.34 -5.14
CA SER A 43 0.46 -12.46 -6.59
C SER A 43 0.25 -11.10 -7.26
N ASP A 44 0.61 -10.99 -8.54
CA ASP A 44 0.40 -9.77 -9.33
C ASP A 44 -1.08 -9.33 -9.34
N ASP A 45 -2.01 -10.26 -9.59
CA ASP A 45 -3.46 -10.00 -9.54
C ASP A 45 -3.93 -9.48 -8.17
N GLU A 46 -3.41 -10.05 -7.07
CA GLU A 46 -3.74 -9.58 -5.72
C GLU A 46 -3.22 -8.15 -5.48
N ARG A 47 -2.02 -7.84 -5.98
CA ARG A 47 -1.45 -6.50 -5.87
C ARG A 47 -2.25 -5.49 -6.69
N LEU A 48 -2.61 -5.85 -7.93
CA LEU A 48 -3.46 -5.02 -8.79
C LEU A 48 -4.83 -4.76 -8.16
N ARG A 49 -5.51 -5.81 -7.70
CA ARG A 49 -6.81 -5.68 -7.00
C ARG A 49 -6.70 -4.82 -5.75
N MET A 50 -5.60 -4.92 -5.01
CA MET A 50 -5.34 -4.06 -3.86
C MET A 50 -5.26 -2.59 -4.30
N MET A 51 -4.49 -2.29 -5.36
CA MET A 51 -4.30 -0.94 -5.87
C MET A 51 -5.55 -0.33 -6.48
N GLU A 52 -6.31 -1.09 -7.26
CA GLU A 52 -7.43 -0.58 -8.06
C GLU A 52 -8.77 -0.59 -7.31
N VAL A 53 -8.92 -1.45 -6.30
CA VAL A 53 -10.20 -1.64 -5.61
C VAL A 53 -10.09 -1.32 -4.12
N VAL A 54 -9.17 -1.98 -3.41
CA VAL A 54 -9.16 -1.95 -1.94
C VAL A 54 -8.70 -0.60 -1.40
N LEU A 55 -7.61 -0.05 -1.92
CA LEU A 55 -7.06 1.23 -1.45
C LEU A 55 -7.97 2.42 -1.76
N PRO A 56 -8.44 2.64 -3.00
CA PRO A 56 -9.33 3.77 -3.29
C PRO A 56 -10.62 3.68 -2.47
N MET A 57 -11.17 2.48 -2.26
CA MET A 57 -12.33 2.29 -1.38
C MET A 57 -12.04 2.72 0.07
N ARG A 58 -10.84 2.46 0.59
CA ARG A 58 -10.43 2.88 1.95
C ARG A 58 -10.12 4.36 2.06
N GLU A 59 -9.68 5.00 0.98
CA GLU A 59 -9.48 6.45 0.91
C GLU A 59 -10.83 7.16 0.93
N SER A 60 -11.78 6.73 0.10
CA SER A 60 -13.16 7.24 0.10
C SER A 60 -13.90 7.07 1.43
N LEU A 61 -13.56 6.05 2.22
CA LEU A 61 -14.10 5.87 3.57
C LEU A 61 -13.41 6.74 4.64
N ALA A 62 -12.20 7.22 4.40
CA ALA A 62 -11.50 8.13 5.32
C ALA A 62 -11.86 9.60 5.11
N GLU A 63 -12.30 9.96 3.91
CA GLU A 63 -12.73 11.32 3.57
C GLU A 63 -14.19 11.62 3.95
N GLN A 64 -14.88 10.66 4.60
CA GLN A 64 -16.24 10.80 5.13
C GLN A 64 -16.23 10.89 6.65
#